data_AF-A0A418GDY6-F1
#
_entry.id   AF-A0A418GDY6-F1
#
_cell.length_a   1.000
_cell.length_b   1.000
_cell.length_c   1.000
_cell.angle_alpha   90.00
_cell.angle_beta   90.00
_cell.angle_gamma   90.00
#
_symmetry.space_group_name_H-M   'P 1'
#
loop_
_entity.id
_entity.type
_entity.pdbx_description
1 polymer ?
#
loop_
_entity_poly.entity_id
_entity_poly.type
_entity_poly.pdbx_seq_one_letter_code
_entity_poly.pdbx_strand_id
1 'polypeptide(L)'
;MRSIARRTAVGAALLLVMPVAVWLSGWRWQPGEQSWLLKAAFWVTETVTQPWGVITHLILFGWFLWCLRFRIKAAIMLFAILAAAILMGQGVKSWIKDKVQEPRPFVIWLEKTHHIPVDEFYTLKRAERGNLVKEQLAEEKNIPQYLRSHWQKETGFA
;
A
#
# COMPACT_ATOMS: atom_id res chain seq x y z
N MET A 1 -6.43 29.21 -13.55
CA MET A 1 -6.58 27.75 -13.30
C MET A 1 -8.05 27.36 -13.46
N ARG A 2 -8.40 26.28 -14.18
CA ARG A 2 -9.80 25.85 -14.34
C ARG A 2 -10.40 25.51 -12.96
N SER A 3 -11.68 25.86 -12.72
CA SER A 3 -12.34 25.69 -11.40
C SER A 3 -12.27 24.25 -10.86
N ILE A 4 -12.38 23.25 -11.73
CA ILE A 4 -12.23 21.82 -11.36
C ILE A 4 -10.82 21.49 -10.86
N ALA A 5 -9.78 21.99 -11.53
CA ALA A 5 -8.39 21.76 -11.15
C ALA A 5 -8.04 22.43 -9.82
N ARG A 6 -8.68 23.57 -9.50
CA ARG A 6 -8.52 24.20 -8.19
C ARG A 6 -9.07 23.32 -7.07
N ARG A 7 -10.25 22.70 -7.28
CA ARG A 7 -10.84 21.78 -6.29
C ARG A 7 -9.97 20.55 -6.07
N THR A 8 -9.43 19.96 -7.14
CA THR A 8 -8.52 18.81 -7.02
C THR A 8 -7.19 19.20 -6.37
N ALA A 9 -6.67 20.40 -6.63
CA ALA A 9 -5.45 20.90 -5.98
C ALA A 9 -5.64 21.11 -4.48
N VAL A 10 -6.79 21.64 -4.05
CA VAL A 10 -7.14 21.75 -2.62
C VAL A 10 -7.25 20.35 -1.99
N GLY A 11 -7.89 19.40 -2.67
CA GLY A 11 -7.96 18.01 -2.21
C GLY A 11 -6.57 17.38 -2.04
N ALA A 12 -5.68 17.59 -3.01
CA ALA A 12 -4.29 17.13 -2.93
C ALA A 12 -3.54 17.76 -1.74
N ALA A 13 -3.69 19.07 -1.55
CA ALA A 13 -3.09 19.77 -0.41
C ALA A 13 -3.59 19.20 0.93
N LEU A 14 -4.89 18.96 1.08
CA LEU A 14 -5.48 18.36 2.27
C LEU A 14 -4.94 16.95 2.55
N LEU A 15 -4.85 16.11 1.51
CA LEU A 15 -4.32 14.75 1.64
C LEU A 15 -2.82 14.71 1.96
N LEU A 16 -2.06 15.76 1.60
CA LEU A 16 -0.63 15.87 1.92
C LEU A 16 -0.37 16.28 3.38
N VAL A 17 -1.33 16.91 4.06
CA VAL A 17 -1.12 17.42 5.44
C VAL A 17 -0.66 16.30 6.38
N MET A 18 -1.38 15.18 6.41
CA MET A 18 -1.08 14.06 7.31
C MET A 18 0.29 13.41 7.04
N PRO A 19 0.61 12.93 5.82
CA PRO A 19 1.91 12.29 5.57
C PRO A 19 3.08 13.26 5.73
N VAL A 20 2.94 14.54 5.36
CA VAL A 20 4.00 15.54 5.58
C VAL A 20 4.22 15.79 7.07
N ALA A 21 3.17 15.87 7.88
CA ALA A 21 3.30 16.02 9.33
C ALA A 21 4.01 14.81 9.97
N VAL A 22 3.66 13.59 9.57
CA VAL A 22 4.33 12.36 10.06
C VAL A 22 5.79 12.30 9.62
N TRP A 23 6.09 12.77 8.41
CA TRP A 23 7.47 12.83 7.92
C TRP A 23 8.31 13.85 8.70
N LEU A 24 7.78 15.07 8.91
CA LEU A 24 8.45 16.14 9.65
C LEU A 24 8.62 15.82 11.14
N SER A 25 7.75 14.99 11.72
CA SER A 25 7.90 14.55 13.12
C SER A 25 9.05 13.54 13.31
N GLY A 26 9.58 12.97 12.22
CA GLY A 26 10.59 11.92 12.28
C GLY A 26 10.09 10.61 12.88
N TRP A 27 8.77 10.44 12.98
CA TRP A 27 8.18 9.22 13.53
C TRP A 27 8.59 8.00 12.71
N ARG A 28 8.97 6.93 13.41
CA ARG A 28 9.31 5.64 12.80
C ARG A 28 8.40 4.57 13.39
N TRP A 29 7.98 3.65 12.54
CA TRP A 29 7.19 2.51 12.96
C TRP A 29 7.96 1.64 13.97
N GLN A 30 7.25 1.15 14.98
CA GLN A 30 7.75 0.22 15.99
C GLN A 30 6.70 -0.89 16.21
N PRO A 31 7.10 -2.12 16.53
CA PRO A 31 6.17 -3.18 16.89
C PRO A 31 5.52 -2.92 18.27
N GLY A 32 4.47 -3.68 18.60
CA GLY A 32 3.83 -3.63 19.93
C GLY A 32 2.66 -2.64 20.04
N GLU A 33 2.19 -2.12 18.90
CA GLU A 33 1.02 -1.26 18.86
C GLU A 33 -0.26 -2.02 19.27
N GLN A 34 -1.26 -1.29 19.78
CA GLN A 34 -2.46 -1.92 20.34
C GLN A 34 -3.16 -2.78 19.28
N SER A 35 -3.49 -4.02 19.64
CA SER A 35 -3.99 -5.03 18.68
C SER A 35 -5.27 -4.61 17.95
N TRP A 36 -6.11 -3.78 18.57
CA TRP A 36 -7.32 -3.23 17.94
C TRP A 36 -7.00 -2.16 16.89
N LEU A 37 -5.98 -1.31 17.12
CA LEU A 37 -5.53 -0.31 16.14
C LEU A 37 -4.96 -1.00 14.91
N LEU A 38 -4.12 -2.02 15.11
CA LEU A 38 -3.56 -2.84 14.02
C LEU A 38 -4.68 -3.52 13.22
N LYS A 39 -5.70 -4.05 13.90
CA LYS A 39 -6.85 -4.68 13.24
C LYS A 39 -7.70 -3.67 12.46
N ALA A 40 -7.93 -2.49 13.01
CA ALA A 40 -8.66 -1.42 12.32
C ALA A 40 -7.90 -0.93 11.09
N ALA A 41 -6.59 -0.68 11.22
CA ALA A 41 -5.72 -0.31 10.10
C ALA A 41 -5.67 -1.40 9.02
N PHE A 42 -5.64 -2.67 9.44
CA PHE A 42 -5.72 -3.81 8.53
C PHE A 42 -7.05 -3.84 7.77
N TRP A 43 -8.17 -3.62 8.45
CA TRP A 43 -9.49 -3.57 7.80
C TRP A 43 -9.58 -2.43 6.78
N VAL A 44 -9.08 -1.24 7.12
CA VAL A 44 -8.99 -0.11 6.18
C VAL A 44 -8.15 -0.50 4.96
N THR A 45 -7.00 -1.15 5.17
CA THR A 45 -6.12 -1.61 4.09
C THR A 45 -6.77 -2.69 3.22
N GLU A 46 -7.54 -3.60 3.81
CA GLU A 46 -8.27 -4.64 3.10
C GLU A 46 -9.31 -4.04 2.15
N THR A 47 -9.95 -2.91 2.48
CA THR A 47 -10.92 -2.26 1.57
C THR A 47 -10.34 -1.86 0.20
N VAL A 48 -9.01 -1.76 0.10
CA VAL A 48 -8.28 -1.45 -1.14
C VAL A 48 -7.56 -2.69 -1.69
N THR A 49 -7.21 -3.65 -0.84
CA THR A 49 -6.44 -4.84 -1.20
C THR A 49 -7.32 -5.89 -1.88
N GLN A 50 -6.77 -6.62 -2.85
CA GLN A 50 -7.46 -7.73 -3.51
C GLN A 50 -7.77 -8.85 -2.51
N PRO A 51 -9.02 -9.37 -2.43
CA PRO A 51 -10.12 -9.20 -3.40
C PRO A 51 -11.11 -8.06 -3.10
N TRP A 52 -11.25 -7.61 -1.85
CA TRP A 52 -12.26 -6.62 -1.42
C TRP A 52 -12.12 -5.27 -2.14
N GLY A 53 -10.89 -4.91 -2.50
CA GLY A 53 -10.59 -3.76 -3.34
C GLY A 53 -11.45 -3.70 -4.60
N VAL A 54 -11.66 -4.81 -5.31
CA VAL A 54 -12.48 -4.81 -6.54
C VAL A 54 -13.91 -4.36 -6.25
N ILE A 55 -14.47 -4.83 -5.14
CA ILE A 55 -15.84 -4.48 -4.73
C ILE A 55 -15.94 -2.97 -4.47
N THR A 56 -15.00 -2.42 -3.69
CA THR A 56 -14.94 -0.98 -3.41
C THR A 56 -14.84 -0.16 -4.69
N HIS A 57 -13.96 -0.56 -5.62
CA HIS A 57 -13.76 0.15 -6.89
C HIS A 57 -15.01 0.07 -7.77
N LEU A 58 -15.69 -1.08 -7.84
CA LEU A 58 -16.92 -1.24 -8.63
C LEU A 58 -18.08 -0.41 -8.07
N ILE A 59 -18.26 -0.39 -6.75
CA ILE A 59 -19.29 0.42 -6.08
C ILE A 59 -19.02 1.91 -6.35
N LEU A 60 -17.79 2.38 -6.13
CA LEU A 60 -17.42 3.77 -6.40
C LEU A 60 -17.56 4.12 -7.88
N PHE A 61 -17.15 3.23 -8.78
CA PHE A 61 -17.31 3.42 -10.22
C PHE A 61 -18.78 3.60 -10.61
N GLY A 62 -19.66 2.70 -10.16
CA GLY A 62 -21.10 2.79 -10.41
C GLY A 62 -21.72 4.05 -9.82
N TRP A 63 -21.37 4.38 -8.57
CA TRP A 63 -21.82 5.60 -7.91
C TRP A 63 -21.37 6.88 -8.64
N PHE A 64 -20.12 6.94 -9.09
CA PHE A 64 -19.61 8.08 -9.86
C PHE A 64 -20.29 8.21 -11.22
N LEU A 65 -20.56 7.10 -11.92
CA LEU A 65 -21.33 7.12 -13.16
C LEU A 65 -22.74 7.66 -12.93
N TRP A 66 -23.37 7.28 -11.82
CA TRP A 66 -24.67 7.81 -11.42
C TRP A 66 -24.61 9.32 -11.14
N CYS A 67 -23.66 9.79 -10.33
CA CYS A 67 -23.48 11.22 -10.04
C CYS A 67 -23.14 12.04 -11.30
N LEU A 68 -22.40 11.46 -12.24
CA LEU A 68 -21.99 12.10 -13.50
C LEU A 68 -22.93 11.80 -14.67
N ARG A 69 -24.15 11.29 -14.41
CA ARG A 69 -25.09 10.83 -15.47
C ARG A 69 -25.42 11.89 -16.52
N PHE A 70 -25.46 13.17 -16.15
CA PHE A 70 -25.72 14.28 -17.08
C PHE A 70 -24.58 14.52 -18.09
N ARG A 71 -23.40 13.92 -17.86
CA ARG A 71 -22.22 13.98 -18.73
C ARG A 71 -21.63 12.57 -18.92
N ILE A 72 -22.48 11.55 -19.07
CA ILE A 72 -22.06 10.14 -19.04
C ILE A 72 -20.98 9.79 -20.07
N LYS A 73 -21.03 10.35 -21.29
CA LYS A 73 -19.98 10.14 -22.31
C LYS A 73 -18.60 10.61 -21.83
N ALA A 74 -18.54 11.76 -21.17
CA ALA A 74 -17.30 12.29 -20.60
C ALA A 74 -16.84 11.48 -19.37
N ALA A 75 -17.78 10.99 -18.56
CA ALA A 75 -17.47 10.13 -17.42
C ALA A 75 -16.86 8.79 -17.86
N ILE A 76 -17.44 8.14 -18.87
CA ILE A 76 -16.89 6.90 -19.45
C ILE A 76 -15.49 7.14 -20.02
N MET A 77 -15.28 8.24 -20.76
CA MET A 77 -13.95 8.60 -21.27
C MET A 77 -12.94 8.83 -20.13
N LEU A 78 -13.34 9.51 -19.05
CA LEU A 78 -12.50 9.71 -17.87
C LEU A 78 -12.07 8.37 -17.27
N PHE A 79 -13.01 7.44 -17.09
CA PHE A 79 -12.68 6.13 -16.54
C PHE A 79 -11.82 5.27 -17.47
N ALA A 80 -12.02 5.39 -18.79
CA ALA A 80 -11.13 4.73 -19.76
C ALA A 80 -9.68 5.25 -19.64
N ILE A 81 -9.49 6.56 -19.47
CA ILE A 81 -8.18 7.17 -19.24
C ILE A 81 -7.57 6.66 -17.91
N LEU A 82 -8.36 6.62 -16.84
CA LEU A 82 -7.89 6.09 -15.54
C LEU A 82 -7.51 4.61 -15.63
N ALA A 83 -8.30 3.79 -16.34
CA ALA A 83 -8.00 2.38 -16.55
C ALA A 83 -6.70 2.21 -17.36
N ALA A 84 -6.50 2.99 -18.42
CA ALA A 84 -5.25 3.00 -19.17
C ALA A 84 -4.06 3.40 -18.29
N ALA A 85 -4.21 4.41 -17.44
CA ALA A 85 -3.19 4.82 -16.49
C ALA A 85 -2.85 3.72 -15.45
N ILE A 86 -3.85 2.97 -14.97
CA ILE A 86 -3.64 1.83 -14.08
C ILE A 86 -2.84 0.73 -14.79
N LEU A 87 -3.20 0.37 -16.03
CA LEU A 87 -2.49 -0.64 -16.81
C LEU A 87 -1.03 -0.23 -17.08
N MET A 88 -0.81 1.01 -17.51
CA MET A 88 0.54 1.56 -17.66
C MET A 88 1.29 1.57 -16.32
N GLY A 89 0.63 1.96 -15.24
CA GLY A 89 1.19 1.95 -13.88
C GLY A 89 1.60 0.57 -13.41
N GLN A 90 0.89 -0.51 -13.79
CA GLN A 90 1.30 -1.88 -13.50
C GLN A 90 2.60 -2.26 -14.24
N GLY A 91 2.75 -1.84 -15.50
CA GLY A 91 3.99 -2.03 -16.25
C GLY A 91 5.17 -1.27 -15.63
N VAL A 92 4.97 0.01 -15.32
CA VAL A 92 5.98 0.84 -14.63
C VAL A 92 6.34 0.24 -13.26
N LYS A 93 5.35 -0.22 -12.49
CA LYS A 93 5.58 -0.88 -11.20
C LYS A 93 6.45 -2.12 -11.34
N SER A 94 6.26 -2.92 -12.39
CA SER A 94 7.10 -4.10 -12.62
C SER A 94 8.55 -3.71 -12.90
N TRP A 95 8.77 -2.63 -13.65
CA TRP A 95 10.10 -2.15 -13.98
C TRP A 95 10.82 -1.48 -12.79
N ILE A 96 10.10 -0.70 -11.98
CA ILE A 96 10.67 -0.03 -10.78
C ILE A 96 11.11 -1.04 -9.73
N LYS A 97 10.41 -2.18 -9.61
CA LYS A 97 10.76 -3.24 -8.65
C LYS A 97 12.16 -3.82 -8.84
N ASP A 98 12.74 -3.68 -10.03
CA ASP A 98 14.10 -4.14 -10.32
C ASP A 98 15.16 -3.05 -10.02
N LYS A 99 14.73 -1.82 -9.73
CA LYS A 99 15.58 -0.65 -9.56
C LYS A 99 15.62 -0.09 -8.14
N VAL A 100 14.51 -0.18 -7.40
CA VAL A 100 14.39 0.40 -6.04
C VAL A 100 14.65 -0.67 -4.99
N GLN A 101 15.63 -0.37 -4.12
CA GLN A 101 16.10 -1.27 -3.07
C GLN A 101 15.87 -0.68 -1.66
N GLU A 102 14.71 -0.06 -1.41
CA GLU A 102 14.43 0.54 -0.11
C GLU A 102 13.74 -0.47 0.84
N PRO A 103 14.35 -0.79 1.99
CA PRO A 103 13.80 -1.76 2.93
C PRO A 103 12.51 -1.25 3.58
N ARG A 104 11.51 -2.13 3.71
CA ARG A 104 10.28 -1.77 4.44
C ARG A 104 10.57 -1.64 5.94
N PRO A 105 9.84 -0.79 6.68
CA PRO A 105 10.10 -0.56 8.11
C PRO A 105 10.13 -1.82 8.98
N PHE A 106 9.28 -2.83 8.68
CA PHE A 106 9.27 -4.09 9.42
C PHE A 106 10.50 -4.96 9.13
N VAL A 107 11.13 -4.84 7.95
CA VAL A 107 12.36 -5.58 7.61
C VAL A 107 13.54 -5.03 8.41
N ILE A 108 13.61 -3.71 8.60
CA ILE A 108 14.63 -3.07 9.45
C ILE A 108 14.49 -3.55 10.91
N TRP A 109 13.26 -3.69 11.38
CA TRP A 109 13.00 -4.26 12.71
C TRP A 109 13.38 -5.76 12.79
N LEU A 110 13.08 -6.52 11.73
CA LEU A 110 13.38 -7.95 11.64
C LEU A 110 14.89 -8.21 11.62
N GLU A 111 15.66 -7.43 10.87
CA GLU A 111 17.13 -7.42 10.90
C GLU A 111 17.63 -7.21 12.32
N LYS A 112 17.13 -6.16 13.00
CA LYS A 112 17.59 -5.82 14.36
C LYS A 112 17.29 -6.92 15.38
N THR A 113 16.20 -7.65 15.19
CA THR A 113 15.71 -8.65 16.17
C THR A 113 16.32 -10.03 15.92
N HIS A 114 16.47 -10.43 14.65
CA HIS A 114 16.94 -11.76 14.27
C HIS A 114 18.33 -11.78 13.61
N HIS A 115 19.04 -10.64 13.58
CA HIS A 115 20.41 -10.48 13.09
C HIS A 115 20.65 -10.92 11.63
N ILE A 116 19.64 -10.83 10.76
CA ILE A 116 19.82 -11.03 9.33
C ILE A 116 20.11 -9.69 8.67
N PRO A 117 21.31 -9.47 8.10
CA PRO A 117 21.63 -8.22 7.43
C PRO A 117 20.66 -7.97 6.26
N VAL A 118 20.16 -6.75 6.14
CA VAL A 118 19.19 -6.34 5.11
C VAL A 118 19.69 -6.68 3.71
N ASP A 119 20.99 -6.56 3.47
CA ASP A 119 21.60 -6.87 2.18
C ASP A 119 21.42 -8.35 1.81
N GLU A 120 21.69 -9.28 2.73
CA GLU A 120 21.49 -10.71 2.49
C GLU A 120 20.00 -11.02 2.28
N PHE A 121 19.11 -10.40 3.06
CA PHE A 121 17.66 -10.58 2.91
C PHE A 121 17.21 -10.28 1.47
N TYR A 122 17.73 -9.21 0.86
CA TYR A 122 17.31 -8.80 -0.47
C TYR A 122 18.03 -9.49 -1.64
N THR A 123 19.15 -10.17 -1.38
CA THR A 123 19.78 -11.07 -2.36
C THR A 123 18.95 -12.32 -2.66
N LEU A 124 18.08 -12.74 -1.72
CA LEU A 124 17.21 -13.89 -1.87
C LEU A 124 16.08 -13.65 -2.89
N LYS A 125 15.63 -14.73 -3.55
CA LYS A 125 14.44 -14.66 -4.40
C LYS A 125 13.22 -14.30 -3.57
N ARG A 126 12.25 -13.62 -4.17
CA ARG A 126 11.01 -13.18 -3.46
C ARG A 126 10.31 -14.30 -2.70
N ALA A 127 10.27 -15.52 -3.26
CA ALA A 127 9.68 -16.68 -2.61
C ALA A 127 10.46 -17.09 -1.35
N GLU A 128 11.79 -17.09 -1.43
CA GLU A 128 12.70 -17.38 -0.31
C GLU A 128 12.60 -16.29 0.77
N ARG A 129 12.49 -15.01 0.39
CA ARG A 129 12.21 -13.91 1.34
C ARG A 129 10.90 -14.11 2.09
N GLY A 130 9.85 -14.55 1.39
CA GLY A 130 8.56 -14.89 2.00
C GLY A 130 8.67 -16.01 3.01
N ASN A 131 9.45 -17.05 2.70
CA ASN A 131 9.68 -18.19 3.60
C ASN A 131 10.53 -17.78 4.81
N LEU A 132 11.57 -16.98 4.61
CA LEU A 132 12.43 -16.50 5.70
C LEU A 132 11.63 -15.63 6.69
N VAL A 133 10.80 -14.71 6.19
CA VAL A 133 9.85 -13.95 7.01
C VAL A 133 8.88 -14.87 7.73
N LYS A 134 8.41 -15.96 7.09
CA LYS A 134 7.51 -16.93 7.73
C LYS A 134 8.20 -17.68 8.86
N GLU A 135 9.43 -18.14 8.68
CA GLU A 135 10.21 -18.87 9.68
C GLU A 135 10.56 -17.98 10.87
N GLN A 136 11.06 -16.77 10.62
CA GLN A 136 11.41 -15.84 11.70
C GLN A 136 10.18 -15.37 12.49
N LEU A 137 9.06 -15.12 11.81
CA LEU A 137 7.81 -14.75 12.47
C LEU A 137 7.05 -15.96 13.05
N ALA A 138 7.52 -17.20 12.85
CA ALA A 138 6.89 -18.38 13.45
C ALA A 138 7.10 -18.38 14.98
N GLU A 139 8.26 -17.92 15.43
CA GLU A 139 8.63 -17.83 16.84
C GLU A 139 8.05 -16.59 17.53
N GLU A 140 7.68 -15.56 16.75
CA GLU A 140 7.08 -14.32 17.26
C GLU A 140 5.59 -14.49 17.63
N LYS A 141 5.32 -14.55 18.93
CA LYS A 141 3.96 -14.66 19.49
C LYS A 141 3.23 -13.32 19.59
N ASN A 142 3.96 -12.20 19.47
CA ASN A 142 3.39 -10.86 19.64
C ASN A 142 2.70 -10.33 18.38
N ILE A 143 2.87 -11.01 17.23
CA ILE A 143 2.35 -10.56 15.94
C ILE A 143 1.18 -11.46 15.52
N PRO A 144 -0.03 -10.91 15.38
CA PRO A 144 -1.19 -11.70 14.97
C PRO A 144 -1.00 -12.38 13.61
N GLN A 145 -1.64 -13.54 13.44
CA GLN A 145 -1.53 -14.35 12.21
C GLN A 145 -1.84 -13.56 10.93
N TYR A 146 -2.87 -12.70 10.95
CA TYR A 146 -3.26 -11.90 9.78
C TYR A 146 -2.15 -10.95 9.32
N LEU A 147 -1.42 -10.36 10.27
CA LEU A 147 -0.33 -9.42 9.98
C LEU A 147 0.91 -10.17 9.48
N ARG A 148 1.21 -11.34 10.06
CA ARG A 148 2.29 -12.23 9.57
C ARG A 148 2.04 -12.64 8.11
N SER A 149 0.82 -13.07 7.78
CA SER A 149 0.46 -13.42 6.40
C SER A 149 0.54 -12.22 5.44
N HIS A 150 0.19 -11.01 5.91
CA HIS A 150 0.34 -9.79 5.11
C HIS A 150 1.82 -9.48 4.81
N TRP A 151 2.70 -9.53 5.81
CA TRP A 151 4.14 -9.28 5.62
C TRP A 151 4.82 -10.33 4.73
N GLN A 152 4.41 -11.60 4.83
CA GLN A 152 4.89 -12.67 3.93
C GLN A 152 4.52 -12.42 2.45
N LYS A 153 3.38 -11.78 2.20
CA LYS A 153 2.92 -11.43 0.84
C LYS A 153 3.64 -10.18 0.30
N GLU A 154 3.97 -9.25 1.21
CA GLU A 154 4.55 -7.93 0.94
C GLU A 154 6.07 -7.87 1.21
N THR A 155 6.82 -8.89 0.79
CA THR A 155 8.30 -8.95 0.90
C THR A 155 9.05 -8.23 -0.22
N GLY A 156 8.39 -7.29 -0.91
CA GLY A 156 9.04 -6.41 -1.87
C GLY A 156 9.77 -5.26 -1.18
N PHE A 157 10.69 -4.61 -1.89
CA PHE A 157 11.13 -3.26 -1.55
C PHE A 157 9.93 -2.30 -1.56
N ALA A 158 10.07 -1.19 -0.81
CA ALA A 158 9.06 -0.14 -0.72
C ALA A 158 8.80 0.53 -2.09
#